data_AF-A0A6G5R651-F1
#
_entry.id   AF-A0A6G5R651-F1
#
_cell.length_a   1.000
_cell.length_b   1.000
_cell.length_c   1.000
_cell.angle_alpha   90.00
_cell.angle_beta   90.00
_cell.angle_gamma   90.00
#
_symmetry.space_group_name_H-M   'P 1'
#
loop_
_entity.id
_entity.type
_entity.pdbx_description
1 polymer ?
#
loop_
_entity_poly.entity_id
_entity_poly.type
_entity_poly.pdbx_seq_one_letter_code
_entity_poly.pdbx_strand_id
1 'polypeptide(L)'
;MSAQRHRGLSEQAAETAIDQACRMLRLRTLHDLRHTATFMMLDDPNMPPVYVQKILGHKYLSTLDIYNRPTRDDVIRAGLAHHARQEKRREENPVPVDEPSYNPDSLSILFGRDAS
;
A
#
# COMPACT_ATOMS: atom_id res chain seq x y z
N MET A 1 43.63 19.42 16.73
CA MET A 1 42.52 19.34 15.75
C MET A 1 41.26 19.84 16.44
N SER A 2 40.88 21.10 16.23
CA SER A 2 39.68 21.67 16.85
C SER A 2 38.44 21.15 16.15
N ALA A 3 37.57 20.46 16.88
CA ALA A 3 36.29 20.00 16.37
C ALA A 3 35.38 21.22 16.11
N GLN A 4 35.07 21.47 14.84
CA GLN A 4 34.08 22.47 14.43
C GLN A 4 32.73 22.08 15.03
N ARG A 5 32.32 22.75 16.11
CA ARG A 5 30.97 22.60 16.66
C ARG A 5 30.01 23.32 15.72
N HIS A 6 29.33 22.56 14.86
CA HIS A 6 28.20 23.10 14.10
C HIS A 6 27.17 23.65 15.08
N ARG A 7 26.91 24.97 15.05
CA ARG A 7 25.74 25.54 15.72
C ARG A 7 24.51 24.84 15.15
N GLY A 8 23.67 24.30 16.03
CA GLY A 8 22.40 23.71 15.62
C GLY A 8 21.54 24.76 14.87
N LEU A 9 20.71 24.27 13.96
CA LEU A 9 19.70 25.10 13.29
C LEU A 9 18.83 25.80 14.34
N SER A 10 18.66 27.11 14.22
CA SER A 10 17.67 27.81 15.03
C SER A 10 16.27 27.42 14.58
N GLU A 11 15.31 27.51 15.48
CA GLU A 11 13.89 27.28 15.20
C GLU A 11 13.40 28.16 14.04
N GLN A 12 13.71 29.45 14.07
CA GLN A 12 13.40 30.40 12.99
C GLN A 12 14.00 29.99 11.64
N ALA A 13 15.23 29.46 11.62
CA ALA A 13 15.85 28.99 10.38
C ALA A 13 15.14 27.75 9.84
N ALA A 14 14.71 26.84 10.73
CA ALA A 14 13.92 25.66 10.35
C ALA A 14 12.54 26.04 9.80
N GLU A 15 11.83 26.95 10.46
CA GLU A 15 10.53 27.47 9.99
C GLU A 15 10.66 28.13 8.62
N THR A 16 11.66 28.99 8.44
CA THR A 16 11.90 29.67 7.16
C THR A 16 12.19 28.67 6.03
N ALA A 17 12.97 27.62 6.32
CA ALA A 17 13.27 26.57 5.35
C ALA A 17 12.01 25.76 4.96
N ILE A 18 11.15 25.44 5.93
CA ILE A 18 9.88 24.76 5.69
C ILE A 18 8.94 25.64 4.85
N ASP A 19 8.80 26.92 5.19
CA ASP A 19 7.96 27.86 4.43
C ASP A 19 8.46 28.05 2.99
N GLN A 20 9.77 28.04 2.80
CA GLN A 20 10.36 28.07 1.46
C GLN A 20 10.03 26.79 0.69
N ALA A 21 10.17 25.61 1.31
CA ALA A 21 9.82 24.33 0.68
C ALA A 21 8.34 24.28 0.31
N CYS A 22 7.43 24.69 1.20
CA CYS A 22 6.00 24.78 0.93
C CYS A 22 5.71 25.70 -0.26
N ARG A 23 6.35 26.88 -0.33
CA ARG A 23 6.22 27.79 -1.49
C ARG A 23 6.70 27.17 -2.80
N MET A 24 7.85 26.50 -2.80
CA MET A 24 8.39 25.84 -3.99
C MET A 24 7.47 24.73 -4.51
N LEU A 25 6.86 23.97 -3.60
CA LEU A 25 5.92 22.89 -3.91
C LEU A 25 4.48 23.38 -4.12
N ARG A 26 4.22 24.69 -3.98
CA ARG A 26 2.89 25.31 -4.03
C ARG A 26 1.90 24.73 -3.01
N LEU A 27 2.42 24.34 -1.85
CA LEU A 27 1.66 23.88 -0.68
C LEU A 27 1.38 25.07 0.24
N ARG A 28 0.21 25.09 0.88
CA ARG A 28 -0.24 26.26 1.66
C ARG A 28 0.18 26.18 3.13
N THR A 29 0.42 24.99 3.65
CA THR A 29 0.77 24.76 5.06
C THR A 29 1.75 23.60 5.23
N LEU A 30 2.42 23.54 6.38
CA LEU A 30 3.17 22.36 6.82
C LEU A 30 2.28 21.10 6.87
N HIS A 31 1.00 21.27 7.14
CA HIS A 31 0.03 20.20 7.11
C HIS A 31 -0.10 19.62 5.69
N ASP A 32 -0.19 20.46 4.65
CA ASP A 32 -0.21 20.01 3.25
C ASP A 32 1.08 19.30 2.84
N LEU A 33 2.22 19.73 3.40
CA LEU A 33 3.51 19.04 3.22
C LEU A 33 3.50 17.65 3.87
N ARG A 34 3.00 17.53 5.11
CA ARG A 34 2.83 16.24 5.77
C ARG A 34 1.89 15.34 4.96
N HIS A 35 0.82 15.90 4.41
CA HIS A 35 -0.11 15.14 3.58
C HIS A 35 0.56 14.60 2.32
N THR A 36 1.27 15.46 1.60
CA THR A 36 1.97 15.09 0.37
C THR A 36 3.02 14.02 0.62
N ALA A 37 3.85 14.19 1.66
CA ALA A 37 4.86 13.21 2.02
C ALA A 37 4.25 11.85 2.40
N THR A 38 3.15 11.86 3.16
CA THR A 38 2.44 10.63 3.55
C THR A 38 1.89 9.89 2.34
N PHE A 39 1.31 10.62 1.39
CA PHE A 39 0.81 10.03 0.15
C PHE A 39 1.94 9.36 -0.64
N MET A 40 3.07 10.05 -0.83
CA MET A 40 4.23 9.49 -1.54
C MET A 40 4.81 8.25 -0.83
N MET A 41 4.86 8.26 0.51
CA MET A 41 5.33 7.12 1.30
C MET A 41 4.39 5.91 1.21
N LEU A 42 3.07 6.13 1.12
CA LEU A 42 2.09 5.05 0.97
C LEU A 42 2.01 4.49 -0.45
N ASP A 43 2.37 5.30 -1.45
CA ASP A 43 2.43 4.88 -2.86
C ASP A 43 3.69 4.03 -3.16
N ASP A 44 4.75 4.14 -2.35
CA ASP A 44 5.96 3.33 -2.52
C ASP A 44 5.71 1.85 -2.18
N PRO A 45 5.79 0.92 -3.16
CA PRO A 45 5.53 -0.50 -2.94
C PRO A 45 6.54 -1.17 -2.00
N ASN A 46 7.72 -0.58 -1.79
CA ASN A 46 8.75 -1.10 -0.89
C ASN A 46 8.62 -0.55 0.54
N MET A 47 7.63 0.31 0.80
CA MET A 47 7.43 0.94 2.10
C MET A 47 6.13 0.47 2.78
N PRO A 48 6.21 -0.50 3.72
CA PRO A 48 5.04 -0.94 4.46
C PRO A 48 4.34 0.21 5.21
N PRO A 49 3.00 0.29 5.23
CA PRO A 49 2.25 1.32 5.95
C PRO A 49 2.59 1.44 7.44
N VAL A 50 3.06 0.36 8.06
CA VAL A 50 3.54 0.33 9.47
C VAL A 50 4.76 1.24 9.67
N TYR A 51 5.63 1.37 8.68
CA TYR A 51 6.78 2.28 8.77
C TYR A 51 6.36 3.74 8.60
N VAL A 52 5.42 4.00 7.70
CA VAL A 52 4.81 5.33 7.53
C VAL A 52 4.14 5.78 8.83
N GLN A 53 3.41 4.87 9.51
CA GLN A 53 2.82 5.12 10.83
C GLN A 53 3.87 5.56 11.86
N LYS A 54 5.01 4.85 11.92
CA LYS A 54 6.10 5.18 12.86
C LYS A 54 6.73 6.54 12.57
N ILE A 55 6.96 6.86 11.29
CA ILE A 55 7.52 8.16 10.87
C ILE A 55 6.60 9.32 11.29
N LEU A 56 5.29 9.14 11.16
CA LEU A 56 4.31 10.16 11.54
C LEU A 56 4.03 10.20 13.05
N GLY A 57 4.54 9.24 13.83
CA GLY A 57 4.28 9.14 15.26
C GLY A 57 2.82 8.82 15.59
N HIS A 58 2.09 8.20 14.66
CA HIS A 58 0.68 7.90 14.83
C HIS A 58 0.46 6.69 15.76
N LYS A 59 -0.49 6.82 16.70
CA LYS A 59 -0.82 5.75 17.65
C LYS A 59 -1.52 4.55 17.00
N TYR A 60 -2.33 4.78 15.97
CA TYR A 60 -3.13 3.75 15.30
C TYR A 60 -2.98 3.83 13.78
N LEU A 61 -2.90 2.67 13.10
CA LEU A 61 -2.87 2.61 11.62
C LEU A 61 -4.12 3.24 10.99
N SER A 62 -5.29 3.15 11.62
CA SER A 62 -6.53 3.75 11.11
C SER A 62 -6.48 5.27 10.97
N THR A 63 -5.57 5.95 11.68
CA THR A 63 -5.33 7.39 11.45
C THR A 63 -4.69 7.68 10.09
N LEU A 64 -4.20 6.65 9.39
CA LEU A 64 -3.76 6.75 8.00
C LEU A 64 -4.91 6.54 6.99
N ASP A 65 -6.10 6.13 7.42
CA ASP A 65 -7.23 5.89 6.51
C ASP A 65 -7.65 7.15 5.75
N ILE A 66 -7.38 8.34 6.31
CA ILE A 66 -7.60 9.62 5.62
C ILE A 66 -6.76 9.78 4.35
N TYR A 67 -5.66 9.02 4.23
CA TYR A 67 -4.79 8.99 3.06
C TYR A 67 -5.12 7.83 2.11
N ASN A 68 -6.01 6.94 2.52
CA ASN A 68 -6.46 5.82 1.72
C ASN A 68 -7.57 6.29 0.77
N ARG A 69 -7.15 6.96 -0.31
CA ARG A 69 -8.03 7.25 -1.46
C ARG A 69 -7.33 6.74 -2.72
N PRO A 70 -7.30 5.41 -2.94
CA PRO A 70 -6.82 4.91 -4.20
C PRO A 70 -7.71 5.51 -5.29
N THR A 71 -7.08 6.12 -6.29
CA THR A 71 -7.85 6.58 -7.44
C THR A 71 -8.44 5.35 -8.14
N ARG A 72 -9.48 5.54 -8.95
CA ARG A 72 -10.06 4.44 -9.74
C ARG A 72 -8.99 3.70 -10.55
N ASP A 73 -8.04 4.43 -11.10
CA ASP A 73 -6.96 3.87 -11.91
C ASP A 73 -5.97 3.06 -11.06
N ASP A 74 -5.72 3.46 -9.81
CA ASP A 74 -4.87 2.70 -8.88
C ASP A 74 -5.51 1.38 -8.48
N VAL A 75 -6.83 1.37 -8.26
CA VAL A 75 -7.58 0.12 -8.00
C VAL A 75 -7.51 -0.80 -9.21
N ILE A 76 -7.72 -0.27 -10.41
CA ILE A 76 -7.64 -1.05 -11.66
C ILE A 76 -6.23 -1.64 -11.82
N ARG A 77 -5.20 -0.80 -11.67
CA ARG A 77 -3.79 -1.22 -11.79
C ARG A 77 -3.42 -2.28 -10.75
N ALA A 78 -3.83 -2.10 -9.50
CA ALA A 78 -3.60 -3.06 -8.43
C ALA A 78 -4.32 -4.39 -8.69
N GLY A 79 -5.56 -4.32 -9.18
CA GLY A 79 -6.34 -5.49 -9.59
C GLY A 79 -5.66 -6.28 -10.71
N LEU A 80 -5.25 -5.60 -11.78
CA LEU A 80 -4.51 -6.22 -12.89
C LEU A 80 -3.18 -6.85 -12.41
N ALA A 81 -2.42 -6.14 -11.59
CA ALA A 81 -1.17 -6.65 -11.04
C ALA A 81 -1.40 -7.87 -10.12
N HIS A 82 -2.49 -7.90 -9.37
CA HIS A 82 -2.87 -9.07 -8.58
C HIS A 82 -3.18 -10.28 -9.48
N HIS A 83 -4.02 -10.10 -10.52
CA HIS A 83 -4.35 -11.19 -11.45
C HIS A 83 -3.12 -11.75 -12.14
N ALA A 84 -2.21 -10.89 -12.62
CA ALA A 84 -0.95 -11.33 -13.24
C ALA A 84 -0.08 -12.15 -12.27
N ARG A 85 -0.03 -11.78 -10.97
CA ARG A 85 0.65 -12.59 -9.95
C ARG A 85 -0.05 -13.94 -9.72
N GLN A 86 -1.37 -13.99 -9.76
CA GLN A 86 -2.11 -15.24 -9.60
C GLN A 86 -1.94 -16.18 -10.81
N GLU A 87 -1.92 -15.64 -12.03
CA GLU A 87 -1.64 -16.40 -13.24
C GLU A 87 -0.25 -17.03 -13.19
N LYS A 88 0.79 -16.22 -12.89
CA LYS A 88 2.14 -16.76 -12.67
C LYS A 88 2.19 -17.87 -11.63
N ARG A 89 1.52 -17.68 -10.47
CA ARG A 89 1.45 -18.71 -9.43
C ARG A 89 0.78 -20.00 -9.90
N ARG A 90 -0.23 -19.92 -10.78
CA ARG A 90 -0.89 -21.10 -11.38
C ARG A 90 0.01 -21.80 -12.40
N GLU A 91 0.79 -21.05 -13.17
CA GLU A 91 1.77 -21.61 -14.10
C GLU A 91 2.94 -22.28 -13.36
N GLU A 92 3.45 -21.65 -12.30
CA GLU A 92 4.58 -22.13 -11.50
C GLU A 92 4.18 -23.32 -10.60
N ASN A 93 2.95 -23.33 -10.10
CA ASN A 93 2.40 -24.43 -9.32
C ASN A 93 1.07 -24.88 -9.94
N PRO A 94 1.12 -25.64 -11.05
CA PRO A 94 -0.08 -26.20 -11.63
C PRO A 94 -0.73 -27.08 -10.57
N VAL A 95 -1.93 -26.70 -10.13
CA VAL A 95 -2.75 -27.58 -9.29
C VAL A 95 -2.91 -28.87 -10.10
N PRO A 96 -2.53 -30.04 -9.55
CA PRO A 96 -2.83 -31.30 -10.20
C PRO A 96 -4.30 -31.27 -10.57
N VAL A 97 -4.61 -31.55 -11.83
CA VAL A 97 -6.01 -31.76 -12.22
C VAL A 97 -6.39 -33.01 -11.45
N ASP A 98 -7.09 -32.82 -10.32
CA ASP A 98 -7.59 -33.92 -9.52
C ASP A 98 -8.38 -34.81 -10.50
N GLU A 99 -7.89 -36.04 -10.73
CA GLU A 99 -8.78 -37.12 -11.12
C GLU A 99 -10.01 -37.02 -10.22
N PRO A 100 -11.25 -37.19 -10.73
CA PRO A 100 -12.44 -36.89 -9.96
C PRO A 100 -12.37 -37.58 -8.60
N SER A 101 -12.08 -36.81 -7.55
CA SER A 101 -11.95 -37.31 -6.17
C SER A 101 -13.29 -37.80 -5.63
N TYR A 102 -14.35 -37.52 -6.38
CA TYR A 102 -15.71 -37.94 -6.15
C TYR A 102 -16.13 -38.98 -7.19
N ASN A 103 -16.66 -40.10 -6.69
CA ASN A 103 -17.31 -41.10 -7.52
C ASN A 103 -18.47 -40.44 -8.29
N PRO A 104 -18.47 -40.49 -9.64
CA PRO A 104 -19.53 -39.90 -10.46
C PRO A 104 -20.93 -40.42 -10.11
N ASP A 105 -21.06 -41.69 -9.67
CA ASP A 105 -22.33 -42.29 -9.25
C ASP A 105 -22.85 -41.67 -7.94
N SER A 106 -21.94 -41.20 -7.08
CA SER A 106 -22.35 -40.48 -5.85
C SER A 106 -22.81 -39.07 -6.18
N LEU A 107 -22.21 -38.44 -7.18
CA LEU A 107 -22.61 -37.11 -7.65
C LEU A 107 -23.96 -37.16 -8.37
N SER A 108 -24.24 -38.21 -9.15
CA SER A 108 -25.51 -38.35 -9.86
C SER A 108 -26.68 -38.56 -8.90
N ILE A 109 -26.49 -39.26 -7.78
CA ILE A 109 -27.45 -39.34 -6.66
C ILE A 109 -27.63 -37.97 -6.00
N LEU A 110 -26.54 -37.27 -5.65
CA LEU A 110 -26.61 -35.96 -4.98
C LEU A 110 -27.32 -34.90 -5.84
N PHE A 111 -27.09 -34.92 -7.16
CA PHE A 111 -27.71 -34.01 -8.11
C PHE A 111 -29.02 -34.53 -8.73
N GLY A 112 -29.52 -35.68 -8.27
CA GLY A 112 -30.80 -36.24 -8.70
C GLY A 112 -30.88 -36.59 -10.19
N ARG A 113 -29.75 -36.89 -10.84
CA ARG A 113 -29.71 -37.21 -12.28
C ARG A 113 -30.12 -38.65 -12.60
N ASP A 114 -30.21 -39.50 -11.57
CA ASP A 114 -30.59 -40.92 -11.71
C ASP A 114 -32.04 -41.21 -11.30
N ALA A 115 -32.81 -40.19 -10.92
CA ALA A 115 -34.24 -40.36 -10.62
C ALA A 115 -35.07 -40.29 -11.90
N SER A 116 -35.26 -41.43 -12.56
CA SER A 116 -36.34 -41.68 -13.53
C SER A 116 -36.90 -43.08 -13.33
#